data_AF-A0A1U7CVC6-F1
#
_entry.id   AF-A0A1U7CVC6-F1
#
_cell.length_a   1.000
_cell.length_b   1.000
_cell.length_c   1.000
_cell.angle_alpha   90.00
_cell.angle_beta   90.00
_cell.angle_gamma   90.00
#
_symmetry.space_group_name_H-M   'P 1'
#
loop_
_entity.id
_entity.type
_entity.pdbx_description
1 polymer ?
#
loop_
_entity_poly.entity_id
_entity_poly.type
_entity_poly.pdbx_seq_one_letter_code
_entity_poly.pdbx_strand_id
1 'polypeptide(L)' 'MSTAESIPQTSLAHEVECHVRQYTQGRIRNLVVEEDKGGLVMVSGEVRTWHAKQLALQGALELLSGDQFRERITVIRST' A
#
# COMPACT_ATOMS: atom_id res chain seq x y z
N MET A 1 30.09 -14.09 22.09
CA MET A 1 28.70 -14.55 21.88
C MET A 1 27.99 -13.44 21.14
N SER A 2 27.67 -13.67 19.88
CA SER A 2 27.13 -12.66 18.96
C SER A 2 25.62 -12.79 18.91
N THR A 3 24.89 -11.79 19.38
CA THR A 3 23.48 -11.58 19.03
C THR A 3 23.43 -10.38 18.11
N ALA A 4 23.54 -10.64 16.81
CA ALA A 4 23.13 -9.66 15.82
C ALA A 4 21.60 -9.58 15.90
N GLU A 5 21.10 -8.56 16.60
CA GLU A 5 19.70 -8.18 16.51
C GLU A 5 19.43 -7.78 15.05
N SER A 6 18.76 -8.68 14.34
CA SER A 6 18.11 -8.40 13.06
C SER A 6 17.04 -7.34 13.32
N ILE A 7 17.39 -6.06 13.16
CA ILE A 7 16.40 -5.00 12.94
C ILE A 7 15.56 -5.50 11.75
N PRO A 8 14.24 -5.72 11.89
CA PRO A 8 13.45 -6.11 10.73
C PRO A 8 13.56 -4.94 9.75
N GLN A 9 14.29 -5.14 8.65
CA GLN A 9 14.23 -4.23 7.51
C GLN A 9 12.74 -4.12 7.17
N THR A 10 12.12 -2.99 7.48
CA THR A 10 10.75 -2.72 7.08
C THR A 10 10.73 -2.83 5.56
N SER A 11 10.05 -3.84 5.05
CA SER A 11 9.98 -4.08 3.61
C SER A 11 9.35 -2.87 2.92
N LEU A 12 9.68 -2.66 1.65
CA LEU A 12 9.07 -1.61 0.84
C LEU A 12 7.54 -1.74 0.87
N ALA A 13 7.01 -2.97 0.84
CA ALA A 13 5.59 -3.24 1.04
C ALA A 13 5.02 -2.65 2.33
N HIS A 14 5.73 -2.78 3.46
CA HIS A 14 5.29 -2.23 4.74
C HIS A 14 5.34 -0.69 4.78
N GLU A 15 6.36 -0.09 4.17
CA GLU A 15 6.47 1.37 4.04
C GLU A 15 5.33 1.93 3.21
N VAL A 16 5.06 1.33 2.05
CA VAL A 16 3.94 1.68 1.16
C VAL A 16 2.61 1.48 1.89
N GLU A 17 2.42 0.39 2.63
CA GLU A 17 1.20 0.17 3.41
C GLU A 17 0.96 1.28 4.43
N CYS A 18 2.00 1.61 5.22
CA CYS A 18 1.92 2.66 6.22
C CYS A 18 1.58 4.01 5.59
N HIS A 19 2.27 4.37 4.50
CA HIS A 19 2.06 5.64 3.82
C HIS A 19 0.68 5.74 3.20
N VAL A 20 0.24 4.72 2.45
CA VAL A 20 -1.10 4.66 1.85
C VAL A 20 -2.19 4.73 2.92
N ARG A 21 -2.01 4.04 4.05
CA ARG A 21 -2.96 4.07 5.18
C ARG A 21 -3.07 5.48 5.79
N GLN A 22 -1.94 6.16 5.98
CA GLN A 22 -1.90 7.53 6.50
C GLN A 22 -2.51 8.52 5.52
N TYR A 23 -2.11 8.46 4.24
CA TYR A 23 -2.55 9.37 3.19
C TYR A 23 -4.06 9.28 2.92
N THR A 24 -4.62 8.08 3.02
CA THR A 24 -6.07 7.87 2.89
C THR A 24 -6.84 8.12 4.19
N GLN A 25 -6.16 8.40 5.30
CA GLN A 25 -6.73 8.56 6.65
C GLN A 25 -7.57 7.33 7.06
N GLY A 26 -7.08 6.12 6.75
CA GLY A 26 -7.75 4.86 7.10
C GLY A 26 -9.02 4.54 6.30
N ARG A 27 -9.28 5.23 5.18
CA ARG A 27 -10.49 5.01 4.36
C ARG A 27 -10.47 3.74 3.52
N ILE A 28 -9.32 3.06 3.41
CA ILE A 28 -9.19 1.77 2.73
C ILE A 28 -9.45 0.65 3.74
N ARG A 29 -10.45 -0.18 3.46
CA ARG A 29 -10.73 -1.41 4.20
C ARG A 29 -9.95 -2.56 3.59
N ASN A 30 -9.54 -3.51 4.45
CA ASN A 30 -8.79 -4.69 4.04
C ASN A 30 -7.56 -4.31 3.19
N LEU A 31 -6.87 -3.23 3.58
CA LEU A 31 -5.65 -2.80 2.91
C LEU A 31 -4.60 -3.90 3.05
N VAL A 32 -4.09 -4.37 1.92
CA VAL A 32 -2.99 -5.32 1.84
C VAL A 32 -2.00 -4.79 0.82
N VAL A 33 -0.72 -4.79 1.17
CA VAL A 33 0.37 -4.45 0.26
C VAL A 33 1.34 -5.61 0.21
N GLU A 34 1.62 -6.08 -1.00
CA GLU A 34 2.55 -7.18 -1.26
C GLU A 34 3.59 -6.73 -2.27
N GLU A 35 4.83 -7.16 -2.06
CA GLU A 35 5.95 -6.95 -2.97
C GLU A 35 6.38 -8.31 -3.52
N ASP A 36 6.49 -8.43 -4.84
CA ASP A 36 6.97 -9.65 -5.48
C ASP A 36 8.51 -9.68 -5.58
N LYS A 37 9.06 -10.81 -6.04
CA LYS A 37 10.52 -11.00 -6.20
C LYS A 37 11.15 -10.06 -7.24
N GLY A 38 10.34 -9.44 -8.10
CA GLY A 38 10.76 -8.47 -9.10
C GLY A 38 10.66 -7.02 -8.65
N GLY A 39 10.25 -6.77 -7.40
CA GLY A 39 10.05 -5.43 -6.85
C GLY A 39 8.75 -4.75 -7.30
N LEU A 40 7.81 -5.50 -7.89
CA LEU A 40 6.48 -5.00 -8.20
C LEU A 40 5.64 -5.02 -6.92
N VAL A 41 5.04 -3.87 -6.61
CA VAL A 41 4.20 -3.68 -5.43
C VAL A 41 2.73 -3.65 -5.83
N MET A 42 1.94 -4.55 -5.24
CA MET A 42 0.49 -4.62 -5.40
C MET A 42 -0.20 -4.01 -4.18
N VAL A 43 -1.00 -2.97 -4.39
CA VAL A 43 -1.84 -2.37 -3.33
C VAL A 43 -3.29 -2.77 -3.56
N SER A 44 -3.86 -3.50 -2.60
CA SER A 44 -5.22 -4.02 -2.66
C SER A 44 -6.09 -3.46 -1.54
N GLY A 45 -7.39 -3.33 -1.79
CA GLY A 45 -8.35 -2.97 -0.74
C GLY A 45 -9.68 -2.45 -1.28
N GLU A 46 -10.53 -2.01 -0.37
CA GLU A 46 -11.87 -1.50 -0.67
C GLU A 46 -12.04 -0.08 -0.17
N VAL A 47 -12.65 0.78 -0.99
CA VAL A 47 -12.97 2.16 -0.62
C VAL A 47 -14.42 2.49 -0.95
N ARG A 48 -14.98 3.49 -0.27
CA ARG A 48 -16.37 3.94 -0.46
C ARG A 48 -16.54 4.97 -1.58
N THR A 49 -15.46 5.62 -2.01
CA THR A 49 -15.51 6.71 -2.98
C THR A 49 -14.35 6.64 -3.97
N TRP A 50 -14.58 7.15 -5.17
CA TRP A 50 -13.52 7.37 -6.16
C TRP A 50 -12.43 8.30 -5.64
N HIS A 51 -12.79 9.30 -4.85
CA HIS A 51 -11.83 10.20 -4.22
C HIS A 51 -10.85 9.43 -3.31
N ALA A 52 -11.35 8.53 -2.46
CA ALA A 52 -10.49 7.70 -1.62
C ALA A 52 -9.60 6.75 -2.44
N LYS A 53 -10.10 6.23 -3.58
CA LYS A 53 -9.27 5.48 -4.52
C LYS A 53 -8.12 6.34 -5.04
N GLN A 54 -8.39 7.56 -5.50
CA GLN A 54 -7.36 8.47 -6.02
C GLN A 54 -6.32 8.84 -4.95
N LEU A 55 -6.73 9.08 -3.69
CA LEU A 55 -5.79 9.29 -2.59
C LEU A 55 -4.87 8.09 -2.36
N ALA A 56 -5.40 6.87 -2.46
CA ALA A 56 -4.60 5.66 -2.31
C ALA A 56 -3.55 5.52 -3.43
N LEU A 57 -3.95 5.78 -4.68
CA LEU A 57 -3.04 5.75 -5.83
C LEU A 57 -1.96 6.83 -5.70
N GLN A 58 -2.35 8.05 -5.31
CA GLN A 58 -1.42 9.14 -5.08
C GLN A 58 -0.40 8.79 -3.99
N GLY A 59 -0.86 8.28 -2.84
CA GLY A 59 0.04 7.85 -1.77
C GLY A 59 1.02 6.79 -2.25
N ALA A 60 0.56 5.77 -2.98
CA ALA A 60 1.47 4.74 -3.51
C ALA A 60 2.52 5.32 -4.47
N LEU A 61 2.11 6.22 -5.38
CA LEU A 61 2.98 6.84 -6.38
C LEU A 61 3.95 7.89 -5.83
N GLU A 62 3.78 8.33 -4.58
CA GLU A 62 4.79 9.15 -3.90
C GLU A 62 6.02 8.34 -3.49
N LEU A 63 5.89 7.02 -3.36
CA LEU A 63 6.98 6.11 -2.96
C LEU A 63 7.41 5.16 -4.07
N LEU A 64 6.56 4.92 -5.07
CA LEU A 64 6.78 3.94 -6.13
C LEU A 64 6.78 4.61 -7.50
N SER A 65 7.64 4.10 -8.38
CA SER A 65 7.54 4.42 -9.81
C SER A 65 6.34 3.72 -10.44
N GLY A 66 5.77 4.28 -11.51
CA GLY A 66 4.56 3.75 -12.14
C GLY A 66 4.70 2.33 -12.74
N ASP A 67 5.93 1.91 -13.05
CA ASP A 67 6.28 0.56 -13.48
C ASP A 67 6.40 -0.44 -12.32
N GLN A 68 6.66 0.05 -11.11
CA GLN A 68 6.74 -0.73 -9.86
C GLN A 68 5.39 -0.87 -9.16
N PHE A 69 4.33 -0.23 -9.66
CA PHE A 69 3.05 -0.15 -8.97
C PHE A 69 1.90 -0.83 -9.73
N ARG A 70 1.13 -1.65 -9.02
CA ARG A 70 -0.18 -2.16 -9.45
C ARG A 70 -1.23 -1.93 -8.37
N GLU A 71 -2.44 -1.62 -8.82
CA GLU A 71 -3.58 -1.41 -7.94
C GLU A 71 -4.66 -2.49 -8.14
N ARG A 72 -5.23 -2.92 -7.02
CA ARG A 72 -6.47 -3.69 -6.94
C ARG A 72 -7.37 -3.07 -5.87
N ILE A 73 -7.66 -1.78 -6.04
CA ILE A 73 -8.53 -1.00 -5.16
C ILE A 73 -9.91 -0.91 -5.78
N THR A 74 -10.89 -1.49 -5.10
CA THR A 74 -12.28 -1.54 -5.59
C THR A 74 -13.13 -0.48 -4.88
N VAL A 75 -13.89 0.30 -5.66
CA VAL A 75 -14.87 1.23 -5.11
C VAL A 75 -16.18 0.47 -4.87
N ILE A 76 -16.49 0.22 -3.61
CA ILE A 76 -17.73 -0.45 -3.21
C ILE A 76 -18.84 0.58 -2.98
N ARG A 77 -20.04 0.32 -3.49
CA ARG A 77 -21.23 1.12 -3.16
C ARG A 77 -21.79 0.62 -1.84
N SER A 78 -22.20 1.55 -0.98
CA SER A 78 -22.96 1.21 0.22
C SER A 78 -24.34 0.76 -0.23
N THR A 79 -24.62 -0.55 -0.19
CA THR A 79 -25.99 -1.10 -0.17
C THR A 79 -26.59 -0.91 1.21
#